data_AF-A0A7Y0L5M0-F1
#
_entry.id   AF-A0A7Y0L5M0-F1
#
_cell.length_a   1.000
_cell.length_b   1.000
_cell.length_c   1.000
_cell.angle_alpha   90.00
_cell.angle_beta   90.00
_cell.angle_gamma   90.00
#
_symmetry.space_group_name_H-M   'P 1'
#
loop_
_entity.id
_entity.type
_entity.pdbx_description
1 polymer ?
#
loop_
_entity_poly.entity_id
_entity_poly.type
_entity_poly.pdbx_seq_one_letter_code
_entity_poly.pdbx_strand_id
1 'polypeptide(L)'
;MRRGPYTVRNQTGCLQTFQTFLSSQHPEASTWTVEDALTLSQCRAFMATLAKRGLRPKTLKGYVIALRGLIRFLHDEEVLPDDWSMKLQGPRVTERRADPLTQEEATLLKRHTRLNPGATPRPLVFPTAVGYRLAAQRDHLAGPAGHPLGPAAPHDPPWQEGQGPDDSIDGGPVPATTSLY
;
A
#
# COMPACT_ATOMS: atom_id res chain seq x y z
N MET A 1 -9.44 -16.07 10.16
CA MET A 1 -9.64 -14.68 10.66
C MET A 1 -10.81 -14.03 9.92
N ARG A 2 -11.86 -13.57 10.62
CA ARG A 2 -12.95 -12.80 9.99
C ARG A 2 -12.53 -11.34 9.83
N ARG A 3 -12.63 -10.78 8.61
CA ARG A 3 -12.44 -9.34 8.37
C ARG A 3 -13.72 -8.59 8.74
N GLY A 4 -13.59 -7.41 9.33
CA GLY A 4 -14.74 -6.57 9.67
C GLY A 4 -15.47 -6.07 8.41
N PRO A 5 -16.77 -5.77 8.49
CA PRO A 5 -17.59 -5.38 7.33
C PRO A 5 -17.06 -4.15 6.59
N TYR A 6 -16.48 -3.20 7.34
CA TYR A 6 -15.84 -2.01 6.75
C TYR A 6 -14.64 -2.37 5.86
N THR A 7 -13.81 -3.34 6.28
CA THR A 7 -12.64 -3.77 5.52
C THR A 7 -13.04 -4.44 4.22
N VAL A 8 -14.08 -5.29 4.28
CA VAL A 8 -14.64 -5.95 3.10
C VAL A 8 -15.12 -4.91 2.09
N ARG A 9 -15.97 -3.97 2.53
CA ARG A 9 -16.50 -2.91 1.66
C ARG A 9 -15.40 -2.08 1.00
N ASN A 10 -14.38 -1.69 1.76
CA ASN A 10 -13.25 -0.93 1.22
C ASN A 10 -12.45 -1.72 0.18
N GLN A 11 -12.21 -3.01 0.44
CA GLN A 11 -11.50 -3.88 -0.50
C GLN A 11 -12.32 -4.13 -1.77
N THR A 12 -13.63 -4.36 -1.65
CA THR A 12 -14.53 -4.50 -2.81
C THR A 12 -14.46 -3.27 -3.71
N GLY A 13 -14.52 -2.05 -3.14
CA GLY A 13 -14.39 -0.81 -3.94
C GLY A 13 -13.03 -0.68 -4.64
N CYS A 14 -11.95 -1.12 -3.98
CA CYS A 14 -10.62 -1.15 -4.59
C CYS A 14 -10.57 -2.11 -5.79
N LEU A 15 -11.12 -3.32 -5.65
CA LEU A 15 -11.12 -4.34 -6.70
C LEU A 15 -12.02 -3.94 -7.88
N GLN A 16 -13.18 -3.32 -7.63
CA GLN A 16 -14.04 -2.79 -8.70
C GLN A 16 -13.31 -1.72 -9.52
N THR A 17 -12.61 -0.80 -8.87
CA THR A 17 -11.84 0.23 -9.56
C THR A 17 -10.72 -0.38 -10.41
N PHE A 18 -10.06 -1.43 -9.91
CA PHE A 18 -9.05 -2.16 -10.66
C PHE A 18 -9.64 -2.92 -11.85
N GLN A 19 -10.79 -3.55 -11.68
CA GLN A 19 -11.51 -4.21 -12.77
C GLN A 19 -11.85 -3.21 -13.88
N THR A 20 -12.39 -2.03 -13.54
CA THR A 20 -12.64 -0.96 -14.51
C THR A 20 -11.37 -0.54 -15.25
N PHE A 21 -10.23 -0.46 -14.54
CA PHE A 21 -8.93 -0.19 -15.18
C PHE A 21 -8.56 -1.29 -16.19
N LEU A 22 -8.63 -2.57 -15.81
CA LEU A 22 -8.33 -3.68 -16.73
C LEU A 22 -9.25 -3.68 -17.95
N SER A 23 -10.56 -3.51 -17.75
CA SER A 23 -11.53 -3.43 -18.85
C SER A 23 -11.25 -2.25 -19.79
N SER A 24 -10.69 -1.14 -19.29
CA SER A 24 -10.32 0.00 -20.14
C SER A 24 -9.07 -0.24 -20.99
N GLN A 25 -8.16 -1.12 -20.55
CA GLN A 25 -6.95 -1.47 -21.29
C GLN A 25 -7.22 -2.54 -22.35
N HIS A 26 -8.26 -3.36 -22.15
CA HIS A 26 -8.59 -4.49 -23.00
C HIS A 26 -10.07 -4.44 -23.40
N PRO A 27 -10.46 -3.55 -24.33
CA PRO A 27 -11.85 -3.46 -24.79
C PRO A 27 -12.33 -4.73 -25.52
N GLU A 28 -11.41 -5.54 -26.05
CA GLU A 28 -11.69 -6.83 -26.71
C GLU A 28 -11.64 -8.01 -25.74
N ALA A 29 -12.04 -7.82 -24.48
CA ALA A 29 -11.91 -8.78 -23.38
C ALA A 29 -12.57 -10.15 -23.59
N SER A 30 -13.33 -10.37 -24.67
CA SER A 30 -14.04 -11.62 -24.96
C SER A 30 -13.13 -12.82 -25.16
N THR A 31 -11.83 -12.62 -25.44
CA THR A 31 -10.87 -13.69 -25.73
C THR A 31 -9.75 -13.85 -24.69
N TRP A 32 -9.69 -12.97 -23.70
CA TRP A 32 -8.57 -12.95 -22.75
C TRP A 32 -8.83 -13.90 -21.58
N THR A 33 -7.82 -14.69 -21.25
CA THR A 33 -7.84 -15.43 -19.99
C THR A 33 -7.48 -14.48 -18.83
N VAL A 34 -7.83 -14.88 -17.61
CA VAL A 34 -7.44 -14.12 -16.40
C VAL A 34 -5.91 -14.01 -16.30
N GLU A 35 -5.19 -15.03 -16.74
CA GLU A 35 -3.73 -15.10 -16.74
C GLU A 35 -3.11 -14.02 -17.64
N ASP A 36 -3.69 -13.81 -18.83
CA ASP A 36 -3.22 -12.80 -19.78
C ASP A 36 -3.46 -11.37 -19.26
N ALA A 37 -4.61 -11.15 -18.64
CA ALA A 37 -5.04 -9.84 -18.18
C ALA A 37 -4.38 -9.45 -16.84
N LEU A 38 -4.10 -10.42 -15.96
CA LEU A 38 -3.66 -10.18 -14.60
C LEU A 38 -2.16 -10.47 -14.44
N THR A 39 -1.34 -9.52 -14.88
CA THR A 39 0.11 -9.58 -14.70
C THR A 39 0.61 -8.59 -13.63
N LEU A 40 1.80 -8.87 -13.08
CA LEU A 40 2.47 -7.93 -12.16
C LEU A 40 2.68 -6.55 -12.80
N SER A 41 2.93 -6.50 -14.11
CA SER A 41 3.07 -5.25 -14.86
C SER A 41 1.78 -4.44 -14.84
N GLN A 42 0.64 -5.08 -15.08
CA GLN A 42 -0.67 -4.41 -15.06
C GLN A 42 -1.02 -3.86 -13.67
N CYS A 43 -0.72 -4.60 -12.60
CA CYS A 43 -0.90 -4.09 -11.24
C CYS A 43 -0.01 -2.86 -10.96
N ARG A 44 1.24 -2.86 -11.44
CA ARG A 44 2.15 -1.70 -11.29
C ARG A 44 1.68 -0.50 -12.11
N ALA A 45 1.23 -0.73 -13.35
CA ALA A 45 0.67 0.30 -14.22
C ALA A 45 -0.57 0.95 -13.56
N PHE A 46 -1.49 0.13 -13.04
CA PHE A 46 -2.64 0.60 -12.28
C PHE A 46 -2.23 1.47 -11.08
N MET A 47 -1.31 0.99 -10.25
CA MET A 47 -0.81 1.76 -9.10
C MET A 47 -0.18 3.10 -9.51
N ALA A 48 0.56 3.12 -10.63
CA ALA A 48 1.12 4.34 -11.19
C ALA A 48 0.03 5.30 -11.66
N THR A 49 -1.05 4.82 -12.28
CA THR A 49 -2.18 5.69 -12.66
C THR A 49 -2.86 6.33 -11.44
N LEU A 50 -3.03 5.57 -10.35
CA LEU A 50 -3.61 6.10 -9.12
C LEU A 50 -2.69 7.14 -8.46
N ALA A 51 -1.37 6.90 -8.47
CA ALA A 51 -0.39 7.85 -7.98
C ALA A 51 -0.40 9.15 -8.81
N LYS A 52 -0.45 9.05 -10.15
CA LYS A 52 -0.56 10.21 -11.05
C LYS A 52 -1.84 11.02 -10.83
N ARG A 53 -2.93 10.38 -10.38
CA ARG A 53 -4.18 11.03 -9.97
C ARG A 53 -4.10 11.72 -8.60
N GLY A 54 -2.94 11.68 -7.94
CA GLY A 54 -2.74 12.34 -6.64
C GLY A 54 -3.37 11.59 -5.47
N LEU A 55 -3.65 10.29 -5.59
CA LEU A 55 -4.16 9.52 -4.45
C LEU A 55 -3.12 9.48 -3.32
N ARG A 56 -3.59 9.69 -2.09
CA ARG A 56 -2.73 9.67 -0.90
C ARG A 56 -2.06 8.30 -0.72
N PRO A 57 -0.81 8.24 -0.22
CA PRO A 57 -0.10 6.98 0.03
C PRO A 57 -0.88 5.97 0.87
N LYS A 58 -1.64 6.45 1.88
CA LYS A 58 -2.50 5.59 2.71
C LYS A 58 -3.59 4.89 1.90
N THR A 59 -4.19 5.59 0.94
CA THR A 59 -5.21 5.02 0.04
C THR A 59 -4.57 4.00 -0.89
N LEU A 60 -3.43 4.33 -1.50
CA LEU A 60 -2.66 3.43 -2.35
C LEU A 60 -2.26 2.13 -1.62
N LYS A 61 -1.87 2.21 -0.34
CA LYS A 61 -1.62 1.01 0.49
C LYS A 61 -2.85 0.12 0.61
N GLY A 62 -4.05 0.72 0.69
CA GLY A 62 -5.32 -0.02 0.68
C GLY A 62 -5.52 -0.84 -0.59
N TYR A 63 -5.22 -0.24 -1.76
CA TYR A 63 -5.25 -0.94 -3.04
C TYR A 63 -4.27 -2.11 -3.09
N VAL A 64 -3.02 -1.92 -2.64
CA VAL A 64 -2.02 -3.01 -2.59
C VAL A 64 -2.49 -4.17 -1.72
N ILE A 65 -3.08 -3.89 -0.56
CA ILE A 65 -3.62 -4.95 0.30
C ILE A 65 -4.75 -5.72 -0.39
N ALA A 66 -5.65 -5.01 -1.09
CA ALA A 66 -6.74 -5.64 -1.84
C ALA A 66 -6.20 -6.52 -2.98
N LEU A 67 -5.28 -5.98 -3.79
CA LEU A 67 -4.65 -6.70 -4.90
C LEU A 67 -3.89 -7.93 -4.44
N ARG A 68 -3.09 -7.82 -3.36
CA ARG A 68 -2.41 -8.99 -2.77
C ARG A 68 -3.38 -10.07 -2.32
N GLY A 69 -4.51 -9.66 -1.75
CA GLY A 69 -5.58 -10.58 -1.38
C GLY A 69 -6.18 -11.30 -2.58
N LEU A 70 -6.43 -10.57 -3.67
CA LEU A 70 -6.93 -11.14 -4.92
C LEU A 70 -5.92 -12.11 -5.54
N ILE A 71 -4.65 -11.72 -5.66
CA ILE A 71 -3.60 -12.55 -6.26
C ILE A 71 -3.44 -13.86 -5.50
N ARG A 72 -3.37 -13.79 -4.17
CA ARG A 72 -3.31 -14.99 -3.33
C ARG A 72 -4.54 -15.87 -3.51
N PHE A 73 -5.72 -15.27 -3.51
CA PHE A 73 -6.96 -16.03 -3.75
C PHE A 73 -6.94 -16.74 -5.11
N LEU A 74 -6.54 -16.05 -6.18
CA LEU A 74 -6.50 -16.66 -7.52
C LEU A 74 -5.42 -17.74 -7.65
N HIS A 75 -4.30 -17.59 -6.95
CA HIS A 75 -3.29 -18.63 -6.87
C HIS A 75 -3.80 -19.84 -6.06
N ASP A 76 -4.43 -19.62 -4.91
CA ASP A 76 -5.00 -20.67 -4.07
C ASP A 76 -6.13 -21.44 -4.79
N GLU A 77 -6.85 -20.78 -5.70
CA GLU A 77 -7.87 -21.38 -6.58
C GLU A 77 -7.28 -21.93 -7.90
N GLU A 78 -5.95 -22.01 -8.03
CA GLU A 78 -5.23 -22.54 -9.20
C GLU A 78 -5.53 -21.80 -10.53
N VAL A 79 -6.02 -20.57 -10.46
CA VAL A 79 -6.25 -19.68 -11.62
C VAL A 79 -4.98 -18.95 -12.03
N LEU A 80 -4.06 -18.70 -11.08
CA LEU A 80 -2.74 -18.16 -11.37
C LEU A 80 -1.67 -19.22 -11.06
N PRO A 81 -0.69 -19.44 -11.95
CA PRO A 81 0.34 -20.44 -11.73
C PRO A 81 1.32 -20.07 -10.60
N ASP A 82 1.57 -18.76 -10.37
CA ASP A 82 2.56 -18.27 -9.41
C ASP A 82 1.98 -17.24 -8.44
N ASP A 83 2.32 -17.35 -7.14
CA ASP A 83 2.06 -16.29 -6.15
C ASP A 83 3.13 -15.19 -6.22
N TRP A 84 2.80 -14.09 -6.90
CA TRP A 84 3.61 -12.87 -6.93
C TRP A 84 3.05 -11.75 -6.05
N SER A 85 2.14 -12.05 -5.11
CA SER A 85 1.53 -11.05 -4.23
C SER A 85 2.57 -10.25 -3.42
N MET A 86 3.64 -10.90 -2.96
CA MET A 86 4.73 -10.23 -2.23
C MET A 86 5.59 -9.31 -3.12
N LYS A 87 5.64 -9.57 -4.44
CA LYS A 87 6.38 -8.75 -5.41
C LYS A 87 5.69 -7.42 -5.70
N LEU A 88 4.40 -7.30 -5.41
CA LEU A 88 3.66 -6.05 -5.55
C LEU A 88 4.00 -5.12 -4.37
N GLN A 89 4.87 -4.14 -4.62
CA GLN A 89 5.26 -3.16 -3.60
C GLN A 89 4.30 -1.96 -3.59
N GLY A 90 4.05 -1.43 -2.39
CA GLY A 90 3.25 -0.23 -2.18
C GLY A 90 4.08 0.94 -1.67
N PRO A 91 3.52 2.16 -1.68
CA PRO A 91 4.22 3.31 -1.14
C PRO A 91 4.51 3.11 0.35
N ARG A 92 5.69 3.57 0.79
CA ARG A 92 6.03 3.63 2.22
C ARG A 92 5.17 4.71 2.86
N VAL A 93 4.23 4.30 3.70
CA VAL A 93 3.38 5.22 4.47
C VAL A 93 4.05 5.43 5.82
N THR A 94 4.66 6.59 6.03
CA THR A 94 5.03 7.05 7.37
C THR A 94 3.74 7.33 8.13
N GLU A 95 3.50 6.58 9.21
CA GLU A 95 2.33 6.77 10.05
C GLU A 95 2.45 8.10 10.79
N ARG A 96 1.84 9.16 10.25
CA ARG A 96 1.61 10.38 11.01
C ARG A 96 0.45 10.13 11.97
N ARG A 97 0.75 10.09 13.26
CA ARG A 97 -0.28 10.09 14.31
C ARG A 97 -1.02 11.43 14.28
N ALA A 98 -2.30 11.42 14.62
CA ALA A 98 -3.02 12.66 14.84
C ALA A 98 -2.35 13.40 16.00
N ASP A 99 -2.21 14.72 15.86
CA ASP A 99 -1.68 15.55 16.93
C ASP A 99 -2.66 15.47 18.12
N PRO A 100 -2.15 15.31 19.36
CA PRO A 100 -3.02 15.22 20.53
C PRO A 100 -3.78 16.54 20.71
N LEU A 101 -5.08 16.46 21.01
CA LEU A 101 -5.84 17.65 21.37
C LEU A 101 -5.25 18.27 22.64
N THR A 102 -4.99 19.57 22.59
CA THR A 102 -4.68 20.35 23.78
C THR A 102 -5.94 20.51 24.64
N GLN A 103 -5.75 20.81 25.93
CA GLN A 103 -6.85 21.01 26.86
C GLN A 103 -7.76 22.19 26.43
N GLU A 104 -7.18 23.24 25.87
CA GLU A 104 -7.89 24.41 25.37
C GLU A 104 -8.79 24.05 24.16
N GLU A 105 -8.25 23.32 23.18
CA GLU A 105 -9.01 22.83 22.03
C GLU A 105 -10.17 21.91 22.45
N ALA A 106 -9.95 21.06 23.46
CA ALA A 106 -11.00 20.21 24.00
C ALA A 106 -12.13 21.02 24.66
N THR A 107 -11.80 22.12 25.35
CA THR A 107 -12.81 23.03 25.92
C THR A 107 -13.57 23.80 24.85
N LEU A 108 -12.90 24.27 23.80
CA LEU A 108 -13.53 24.94 22.66
C LEU A 108 -14.48 24.00 21.91
N LEU A 109 -14.07 22.74 21.70
CA LEU A 109 -14.92 21.73 21.07
C LEU A 109 -16.19 21.47 21.88
N LYS A 110 -16.07 21.31 23.21
CA LYS A 110 -17.22 21.16 24.12
C LYS A 110 -18.17 22.35 24.05
N ARG A 111 -17.65 23.56 23.91
CA ARG A 111 -18.45 24.79 23.78
C ARG A 111 -19.20 24.82 22.44
N HIS A 112 -18.52 24.46 21.35
CA HIS A 112 -19.09 24.48 20.00
C HIS A 112 -20.21 23.44 19.82
N THR A 113 -20.09 22.25 20.42
CA THR A 113 -21.15 21.23 20.38
C THR A 113 -22.41 21.63 21.15
N ARG A 114 -22.32 22.53 22.14
CA ARG A 114 -23.50 23.04 22.87
C ARG A 114 -24.33 24.03 22.04
N LEU A 115 -23.73 24.66 21.04
CA LEU A 115 -24.38 25.69 20.21
C LEU A 115 -25.01 25.14 18.93
N ASN A 116 -24.82 23.85 18.62
CA ASN A 116 -25.38 23.20 17.44
C ASN A 116 -26.11 21.88 17.82
N PRO A 117 -27.37 21.95 18.29
CA PRO A 117 -28.08 20.82 18.89
C PRO A 117 -28.54 19.73 17.89
N GLY A 118 -28.41 19.97 16.57
CA GLY A 118 -28.65 18.94 15.54
C GLY A 118 -27.54 17.90 15.46
N ALA A 119 -26.36 18.19 15.99
CA ALA A 119 -25.29 17.22 16.20
C ALA A 119 -25.55 16.52 17.55
N THR A 120 -26.24 15.38 17.52
CA THR A 120 -26.53 14.58 18.72
C THR A 120 -25.27 14.42 19.58
N PRO A 121 -25.23 14.97 20.80
CA PRO A 121 -24.10 14.76 21.69
C PRO A 121 -24.19 13.33 22.21
N ARG A 122 -23.51 12.39 21.56
CA ARG A 122 -23.17 11.13 22.23
C ARG A 122 -22.33 11.51 23.45
N PRO A 123 -22.73 11.14 24.68
CA PRO A 123 -21.91 11.45 25.84
C PRO A 123 -20.55 10.79 25.62
N LEU A 124 -19.50 11.61 25.59
CA LEU A 124 -18.12 11.16 25.73
C LEU A 124 -17.97 10.70 27.18
N VAL A 125 -18.53 9.52 27.49
CA VAL A 125 -18.23 8.81 28.72
C VAL A 125 -16.80 8.31 28.54
N PHE A 126 -15.86 9.09 29.03
CA PHE A 126 -14.54 8.57 29.35
C PHE A 126 -14.76 7.68 30.58
N PRO A 127 -14.57 6.35 30.50
CA PRO A 127 -14.57 5.53 31.69
C PRO A 127 -13.33 5.92 32.51
N THR A 128 -13.55 6.78 33.50
CA THR A 128 -12.53 7.14 34.48
C THR A 128 -12.23 5.90 35.32
N ALA A 129 -11.02 5.37 35.13
CA ALA A 129 -10.29 4.53 36.09
C ALA A 129 -11.08 3.40 36.77
N VAL A 130 -11.40 2.33 36.03
CA VAL A 130 -11.35 0.97 36.57
C VAL A 130 -10.71 0.08 35.50
N GLY A 131 -9.65 -0.63 35.87
CA GLY A 131 -8.78 -1.34 34.94
C GLY A 131 -9.52 -2.37 34.09
N TYR A 132 -9.35 -2.26 32.77
CA TYR A 132 -9.58 -3.37 31.87
C TYR A 132 -8.25 -3.83 31.29
N ARG A 133 -7.84 -5.01 31.77
CA ARG A 133 -6.95 -5.92 31.09
C ARG A 133 -7.69 -6.40 29.83
N LEU A 134 -7.39 -5.85 28.66
CA LEU A 134 -7.85 -6.43 27.40
C LEU A 134 -7.03 -7.70 27.15
N ALA A 135 -7.70 -8.85 27.17
CA ALA A 135 -7.20 -10.22 27.09
C ALA A 135 -5.81 -10.41 26.45
N ALA A 136 -4.78 -10.41 27.30
CA ALA A 136 -3.55 -11.16 27.09
C ALA A 136 -3.44 -12.12 28.28
N GLN A 137 -3.92 -13.35 28.10
CA GLN A 137 -3.69 -14.43 29.03
C GLN A 137 -2.24 -14.90 28.82
N ARG A 138 -1.39 -14.59 29.80
CA ARG A 138 -0.03 -15.12 29.94
C ARG A 138 -0.11 -16.46 30.66
N ASP A 139 0.69 -17.41 30.21
CA ASP A 139 1.40 -18.30 31.12
C ASP A 139 2.91 -18.05 30.92
N HIS A 140 3.53 -17.50 31.99
CA HIS A 140 4.81 -17.88 32.62
C HIS A 140 6.04 -18.25 31.72
N LEU A 141 7.30 -17.83 31.94
CA LEU A 141 8.09 -17.41 33.12
C LEU A 141 9.50 -16.92 32.66
N ALA A 142 10.20 -16.15 33.51
CA ALA A 142 11.64 -15.79 33.50
C ALA A 142 12.13 -14.84 32.37
N GLY A 143 12.98 -13.83 32.54
CA GLY A 143 13.81 -13.24 33.61
C GLY A 143 14.61 -12.07 32.96
N PRO A 144 15.20 -11.13 33.71
CA PRO A 144 15.57 -9.80 33.19
C PRO A 144 17.04 -9.72 32.73
N ALA A 145 17.31 -9.02 31.62
CA ALA A 145 18.65 -8.50 31.34
C ALA A 145 18.63 -7.37 30.28
N GLY A 146 19.22 -6.22 30.64
CA GLY A 146 20.08 -5.46 29.74
C GLY A 146 19.44 -4.48 28.75
N HIS A 147 19.34 -3.21 29.15
CA HIS A 147 19.67 -2.10 28.26
C HIS A 147 21.22 -2.03 28.12
N PRO A 148 21.82 -1.46 27.05
CA PRO A 148 21.57 -0.06 26.69
C PRO A 148 21.64 0.33 25.19
N LEU A 149 21.17 1.56 24.98
CA LEU A 149 21.42 2.53 23.90
C LEU A 149 22.68 2.34 23.02
N GLY A 150 22.48 2.55 21.71
CA GLY A 150 23.51 2.86 20.71
C GLY A 150 22.90 3.61 19.51
N PRO A 151 23.64 4.49 18.83
CA PRO A 151 23.14 5.79 18.38
C PRO A 151 22.58 5.85 16.95
N ALA A 152 21.90 6.97 16.70
CA ALA A 152 21.37 7.41 15.43
C ALA A 152 22.44 7.55 14.32
N ALA A 153 22.05 7.18 13.10
CA ALA A 153 22.76 7.44 11.86
C ALA A 153 21.73 7.70 10.74
N PRO A 154 22.09 8.46 9.69
CA PRO A 154 21.28 9.58 9.23
C PRO A 154 20.38 9.29 8.03
N HIS A 155 19.52 10.28 7.80
CA HIS A 155 18.68 10.56 6.65
C HIS A 155 19.34 10.27 5.29
N ASP A 156 18.68 9.46 4.46
CA ASP A 156 18.78 9.54 3.00
C ASP A 156 17.45 9.04 2.38
N PRO A 157 16.71 9.93 1.69
CA PRO A 157 16.22 9.59 0.35
C PRO A 157 16.26 10.83 -0.59
N PRO A 158 16.03 10.72 -1.92
CA PRO A 158 15.31 9.67 -2.64
C PRO A 158 15.96 9.22 -3.97
N TRP A 159 15.45 8.12 -4.54
CA TRP A 159 15.55 7.69 -5.95
C TRP A 159 16.39 8.57 -6.88
N GLN A 160 17.64 8.18 -7.14
CA GLN A 160 18.38 8.60 -8.32
C GLN A 160 18.65 7.42 -9.25
N GLU A 161 18.13 7.60 -10.46
CA GLU A 161 18.58 7.04 -11.72
C GLU A 161 20.06 7.34 -12.00
N GLY A 162 20.67 6.44 -12.76
CA GLY A 162 21.93 6.65 -13.47
C GLY A 162 22.87 5.45 -13.28
N GLN A 163 23.55 4.92 -14.28
CA GLN A 163 23.80 5.32 -15.66
C GLN A 163 24.26 4.05 -16.40
N GLY A 164 23.90 3.92 -17.68
CA GLY A 164 24.47 2.90 -18.56
C GLY A 164 25.97 3.15 -18.81
N PRO A 165 26.73 2.14 -19.24
CA PRO A 165 28.06 2.38 -19.80
C PRO A 165 27.92 2.85 -21.26
N ASP A 166 28.35 4.09 -21.50
CA ASP A 166 28.59 4.67 -22.83
C ASP A 166 30.07 4.54 -23.19
N ASP A 167 30.29 4.13 -24.43
CA ASP A 167 31.44 4.27 -25.34
C ASP A 167 32.90 4.29 -24.85
N SER A 168 33.69 3.41 -25.46
CA SER A 168 34.94 3.84 -26.12
C SER A 168 35.24 2.97 -27.34
N ILE A 169 35.19 3.68 -28.46
CA ILE A 169 35.52 3.35 -29.84
C ILE A 169 37.03 3.14 -29.96
N ASP A 170 37.48 2.15 -30.74
CA ASP A 170 38.76 2.25 -31.45
C ASP A 170 38.58 1.75 -32.89
N GLY A 171 38.93 2.63 -33.82
CA GLY A 171 38.68 2.47 -35.24
C GLY A 171 39.81 1.78 -35.98
N GLY A 172 39.48 1.11 -37.07
CA GLY A 172 40.45 0.62 -38.05
C GLY A 172 39.74 0.21 -39.35
N PRO A 173 40.32 0.51 -40.53
CA PRO A 173 39.56 0.88 -41.72
C PRO A 173 39.13 -0.31 -42.61
N VAL A 174 38.04 -0.07 -43.35
CA VAL A 174 37.65 -0.77 -44.58
C VAL A 174 38.78 -0.77 -45.63
N PRO A 175 38.86 -1.82 -46.45
CA PRO A 175 38.51 -1.58 -47.86
C PRO A 175 37.57 -2.63 -48.47
N ALA A 176 36.78 -2.15 -49.41
CA ALA A 176 35.89 -2.90 -50.29
C ALA A 176 36.65 -3.75 -51.31
N THR A 177 36.12 -4.93 -51.67
CA THR A 177 36.09 -5.44 -53.05
C THR A 177 35.31 -6.78 -53.15
N THR A 178 34.49 -6.92 -54.19
CA THR A 178 34.35 -8.10 -55.09
C THR A 178 34.00 -9.46 -54.45
N SER A 179 32.95 -10.19 -54.82
CA SER A 179 32.58 -10.61 -56.17
C SER A 179 31.23 -11.33 -56.15
N LEU A 180 30.52 -11.27 -57.28
CA LEU A 180 29.55 -12.29 -57.69
C LEU A 180 30.17 -13.68 -57.60
N TYR A 181 29.39 -14.67 -57.14
CA TYR A 181 28.96 -15.84 -57.91
C TYR A 181 27.78 -16.52 -57.20
#